data_AF-A0A971MN61-F1
#
_entry.id   AF-A0A971MN61-F1
#
_cell.length_a   1.000
_cell.length_b   1.000
_cell.length_c   1.000
_cell.angle_alpha   90.00
_cell.angle_beta   90.00
_cell.angle_gamma   90.00
#
_symmetry.space_group_name_H-M   'P 1'
#
loop_
_entity.id
_entity.type
_entity.pdbx_description
1 polymer ?
#
loop_
_entity_poly.entity_id
_entity_poly.type
_entity_poly.pdbx_seq_one_letter_code
_entity_poly.pdbx_strand_id
1 'polypeptide(L)'
;MAQEMRIVLRNYGKIDPLKIEDLGSGAVFVLDETRDIVDVVTRIAKFFEHESCGKCTPCREGTKRMHELMKKIRNGLATEADLALISSLGNNMKKICLCGLGQAAPIPVLTTIEHFKNDYITKLPA
;
A
#
# COMPACT_ATOMS: atom_id res chain seq x y z
N MET A 1 -0.75 10.19 5.54
CA MET A 1 -1.83 11.14 5.88
C MET A 1 -1.42 12.63 5.96
N ALA A 2 -0.63 13.14 6.92
CA ALA A 2 -0.02 14.49 6.78
C ALA A 2 1.11 14.36 5.77
N GLN A 3 1.62 13.14 5.67
CA GLN A 3 2.38 12.61 4.56
C GLN A 3 1.59 12.41 3.24
N GLU A 4 0.27 12.16 3.24
CA GLU A 4 -0.50 12.12 1.97
C GLU A 4 -0.91 13.54 1.56
N MET A 5 -1.23 14.39 2.53
CA MET A 5 -1.36 15.83 2.36
C MET A 5 -0.05 16.46 1.87
N ARG A 6 1.13 15.94 2.23
CA ARG A 6 2.41 16.33 1.62
C ARG A 6 2.59 15.81 0.19
N ILE A 7 2.11 14.63 -0.19
CA ILE A 7 2.19 14.15 -1.59
C ILE A 7 1.28 15.00 -2.49
N VAL A 8 0.06 15.31 -2.03
CA VAL A 8 -0.88 16.17 -2.76
C VAL A 8 -0.44 17.64 -2.77
N LEU A 9 0.02 18.21 -1.66
CA LEU A 9 0.44 19.62 -1.61
C LEU A 9 1.82 19.91 -2.21
N ARG A 10 2.81 19.02 -2.04
CA ARG A 10 4.17 19.23 -2.62
C ARG A 10 4.17 19.10 -4.13
N ASN A 11 3.18 18.41 -4.70
CA ASN A 11 2.93 18.34 -6.12
C ASN A 11 1.66 19.10 -6.53
N TYR A 12 1.05 19.99 -5.76
CA TYR A 12 -0.18 20.68 -6.21
C TYR A 12 0.01 21.49 -7.52
N GLY A 13 1.25 21.87 -7.86
CA GLY A 13 1.65 22.43 -9.17
C GLY A 13 2.33 21.45 -10.15
N LYS A 14 2.52 20.18 -9.77
CA LYS A 14 3.10 19.08 -10.58
C LYS A 14 2.15 17.88 -10.74
N ILE A 15 1.01 17.90 -10.06
CA ILE A 15 -0.10 17.00 -10.24
C ILE A 15 -0.77 17.51 -11.49
N ASP A 16 -0.50 16.82 -12.59
CA ASP A 16 -1.27 16.99 -13.80
C ASP A 16 -2.74 16.70 -13.45
N PRO A 17 -3.65 17.69 -13.48
CA PRO A 17 -5.05 17.49 -13.15
C PRO A 17 -5.71 16.45 -14.07
N LEU A 18 -5.12 16.20 -15.25
CA LEU A 18 -5.55 15.20 -16.21
C LEU A 18 -5.04 13.78 -15.89
N LYS A 19 -4.16 13.61 -14.90
CA LYS A 19 -3.65 12.31 -14.43
C LYS A 19 -4.18 11.87 -13.06
N ILE A 20 -5.02 12.68 -12.42
CA ILE A 20 -5.80 12.22 -11.25
C ILE A 20 -7.00 11.44 -11.78
N GLU A 21 -6.77 10.18 -12.13
CA GLU A 21 -7.84 9.33 -12.70
C GLU A 21 -8.89 8.94 -11.65
N ASP A 22 -8.56 8.92 -10.35
CA ASP A 22 -9.50 8.55 -9.28
C ASP A 22 -9.18 9.26 -7.94
N LEU A 23 -10.02 10.24 -7.56
CA LEU A 23 -10.02 10.86 -6.23
C LEU A 23 -10.83 10.05 -5.21
N GLY A 24 -11.46 8.94 -5.65
CA GLY A 24 -12.33 8.11 -4.83
C GLY A 24 -13.42 8.93 -4.13
N SER A 25 -13.44 8.89 -2.81
CA SER A 25 -14.39 9.64 -1.98
C SER A 25 -13.97 11.09 -1.66
N GLY A 26 -12.78 11.52 -2.07
CA GLY A 26 -12.20 12.80 -1.64
C GLY A 26 -11.76 12.85 -0.18
N ALA A 27 -11.73 11.70 0.52
CA ALA A 27 -11.28 11.62 1.90
C ALA A 27 -9.77 11.88 2.00
N VAL A 28 -9.38 12.80 2.89
CA VAL A 28 -7.98 13.09 3.19
C VAL A 28 -7.68 12.60 4.60
N PHE A 29 -6.74 11.69 4.71
CA PHE A 29 -6.28 11.16 5.97
C PHE A 29 -5.10 12.12 6.39
N VAL A 30 -5.08 12.74 7.62
CA VAL A 30 -4.04 13.47 8.51
C VAL A 30 -3.01 12.74 9.52
N LEU A 31 -1.66 12.55 9.33
CA LEU A 31 -0.63 11.76 10.12
C LEU A 31 0.73 12.47 10.03
N ASP A 32 1.25 12.86 11.17
CA ASP A 32 2.60 13.40 11.35
C ASP A 32 3.70 12.31 11.31
N GLU A 33 4.94 12.75 11.49
CA GLU A 33 6.16 11.95 11.61
C GLU A 33 6.25 11.08 12.88
N THR A 34 5.34 11.23 13.85
CA THR A 34 5.32 10.36 15.05
C THR A 34 4.75 8.97 14.75
N ARG A 35 4.21 8.78 13.55
CA ARG A 35 3.52 7.57 13.12
C ARG A 35 4.40 6.73 12.20
N ASP A 36 4.58 5.47 12.56
CA ASP A 36 5.24 4.49 11.71
C ASP A 36 4.37 4.17 10.48
N ILE A 37 4.81 4.58 9.30
CA ILE A 37 4.10 4.37 8.04
C ILE A 37 3.91 2.88 7.73
N VAL A 38 4.87 2.02 8.10
CA VAL A 38 4.78 0.57 7.88
C VAL A 38 3.68 -0.02 8.75
N ASP A 39 3.53 0.41 10.01
CA ASP A 39 2.42 -0.06 10.86
C ASP A 39 1.06 0.42 10.34
N VAL A 40 0.96 1.68 9.91
CA VAL A 40 -0.29 2.22 9.33
C VAL A 40 -0.72 1.40 8.12
N VAL A 41 0.18 1.18 7.17
CA VAL A 41 -0.11 0.43 5.95
C VAL A 41 -0.37 -1.04 6.23
N THR A 42 0.27 -1.63 7.25
CA THR A 42 -0.04 -3.00 7.71
C THR A 42 -1.50 -3.11 8.17
N ARG A 43 -2.03 -2.09 8.86
CA ARG A 43 -3.45 -2.06 9.27
C ARG A 43 -4.39 -1.90 8.08
N ILE A 44 -4.01 -1.08 7.09
CA ILE A 44 -4.77 -0.92 5.84
C ILE A 44 -4.80 -2.24 5.06
N ALA A 45 -3.66 -2.95 4.97
CA ALA A 45 -3.61 -4.27 4.33
C ALA A 45 -4.51 -5.30 5.04
N LYS A 46 -4.53 -5.28 6.38
CA LYS A 46 -5.44 -6.11 7.17
C LYS A 46 -6.91 -5.81 6.89
N PHE A 47 -7.27 -4.53 6.70
CA PHE A 47 -8.62 -4.15 6.31
C PHE A 47 -9.01 -4.77 4.96
N PHE A 48 -8.17 -4.67 3.94
CA PHE A 48 -8.46 -5.27 2.64
C PHE A 48 -8.49 -6.81 2.65
N GLU A 49 -7.72 -7.46 3.53
CA GLU A 49 -7.87 -8.89 3.79
C GLU A 49 -9.25 -9.21 4.35
N HIS A 50 -9.69 -8.45 5.36
CA HIS A 50 -10.99 -8.64 6.02
C HIS A 50 -12.19 -8.39 5.09
N GLU A 51 -12.12 -7.33 4.28
CA GLU A 51 -13.20 -6.92 3.37
C GLU A 51 -13.22 -7.66 2.03
N SER A 52 -12.26 -8.56 1.79
CA SER A 52 -12.27 -9.38 0.60
C SER A 52 -13.51 -10.28 0.58
N CYS A 53 -14.40 -10.09 -0.40
CA CYS A 53 -15.58 -10.94 -0.60
C CYS A 53 -15.24 -12.39 -1.03
N GLY A 54 -13.96 -12.66 -1.34
CA GLY A 54 -13.46 -14.01 -1.63
C GLY A 54 -13.74 -14.53 -3.05
N LYS A 55 -14.42 -13.78 -3.92
CA LYS A 55 -14.86 -14.26 -5.24
C LYS A 55 -13.72 -14.56 -6.23
N CYS A 56 -12.68 -13.73 -6.28
CA CYS A 56 -11.52 -13.94 -7.17
C CYS A 56 -10.27 -14.31 -6.37
N THR A 57 -9.58 -15.38 -6.81
CA THR A 57 -8.32 -15.85 -6.22
C THR A 57 -7.25 -14.77 -6.05
N PRO A 58 -6.96 -13.90 -7.05
CA PRO A 58 -5.95 -12.85 -6.87
C PRO A 58 -6.28 -11.85 -5.76
N CYS A 59 -7.57 -11.60 -5.48
CA CYS A 59 -7.97 -10.78 -4.33
C CYS A 59 -7.89 -11.59 -3.04
N ARG A 60 -8.56 -12.75 -2.97
CA ARG A 60 -8.70 -13.55 -1.74
C ARG A 60 -7.36 -13.99 -1.16
N GLU A 61 -6.48 -14.53 -2.01
CA GLU A 61 -5.15 -14.97 -1.57
C GLU A 61 -4.15 -13.81 -1.57
N GLY A 62 -4.31 -12.85 -2.50
CA GLY A 62 -3.39 -11.73 -2.63
C GLY A 62 -3.46 -10.75 -1.46
N THR A 63 -4.65 -10.38 -0.98
CA THR A 63 -4.79 -9.48 0.18
C THR A 63 -4.25 -10.12 1.45
N LYS A 64 -4.54 -11.41 1.66
CA LYS A 64 -3.96 -12.20 2.75
C LYS A 64 -2.43 -12.22 2.68
N ARG A 65 -1.88 -12.57 1.52
CA ARG A 65 -0.42 -12.62 1.34
C ARG A 65 0.23 -11.26 1.51
N MET A 66 -0.41 -10.19 1.04
CA MET A 66 0.04 -8.82 1.21
C MET A 66 0.10 -8.44 2.69
N HIS A 67 -0.93 -8.73 3.49
CA HIS A 67 -0.93 -8.47 4.92
C HIS A 67 0.14 -9.28 5.67
N GLU A 68 0.34 -10.56 5.32
CA GLU A 68 1.41 -11.38 5.88
C GLU A 68 2.81 -10.78 5.60
N LEU A 69 3.05 -10.33 4.38
CA LEU A 69 4.31 -9.69 3.99
C LEU A 69 4.52 -8.36 4.73
N MET A 70 3.47 -7.54 4.86
CA MET A 70 3.53 -6.31 5.64
C MET A 70 3.82 -6.56 7.12
N LYS A 71 3.20 -7.59 7.73
CA LYS A 71 3.53 -8.04 9.09
C LYS A 71 4.99 -8.49 9.20
N LYS A 72 5.50 -9.22 8.19
CA LYS A 72 6.89 -9.67 8.15
C LYS A 72 7.85 -8.48 8.13
N ILE A 73 7.57 -7.45 7.33
CA ILE A 73 8.34 -6.20 7.29
C ILE A 73 8.28 -5.51 8.65
N ARG A 74 7.07 -5.28 9.18
CA ARG A 74 6.88 -4.61 10.47
C ARG A 74 7.67 -5.27 11.61
N ASN A 75 7.83 -6.59 11.56
CA ASN A 75 8.51 -7.35 12.60
C ASN A 75 10.04 -7.45 12.41
N GLY A 76 10.62 -6.80 11.40
CA GLY A 76 12.07 -6.86 11.20
C GLY A 76 12.56 -8.14 10.48
N LEU A 77 11.66 -8.91 9.88
CA LEU A 77 11.95 -10.27 9.39
C LEU A 77 11.94 -10.39 7.87
N ALA A 78 11.60 -9.31 7.15
CA ALA A 78 11.46 -9.33 5.70
C ALA A 78 12.81 -9.12 5.00
N THR A 79 12.96 -9.68 3.81
CA THR A 79 14.16 -9.51 2.97
C THR A 79 13.85 -8.64 1.74
N GLU A 80 14.88 -8.25 0.99
CA GLU A 80 14.69 -7.58 -0.30
C GLU A 80 13.86 -8.42 -1.29
N ALA A 81 13.96 -9.74 -1.21
CA ALA A 81 13.15 -10.65 -2.02
C ALA A 81 11.65 -10.55 -1.67
N ASP A 82 11.32 -10.27 -0.40
CA ASP A 82 9.93 -10.01 -0.01
C ASP A 82 9.41 -8.68 -0.60
N LEU A 83 10.24 -7.63 -0.68
CA LEU A 83 9.87 -6.37 -1.33
C LEU A 83 9.63 -6.54 -2.84
N ALA A 84 10.46 -7.34 -3.50
CA ALA A 84 10.26 -7.71 -4.90
C ALA A 84 8.97 -8.51 -5.09
N LEU A 85 8.68 -9.45 -4.17
CA LEU A 85 7.44 -10.22 -4.17
C LEU A 85 6.21 -9.34 -3.98
N ILE A 86 6.24 -8.38 -3.04
CA ILE A 86 5.17 -7.39 -2.85
C ILE A 86 4.91 -6.63 -4.15
N SER A 87 5.97 -6.17 -4.80
CA SER A 87 5.89 -5.41 -6.05
C SER A 87 5.24 -6.22 -7.17
N SER A 88 5.65 -7.48 -7.35
CA SER A 88 5.07 -8.40 -8.34
C SER A 88 3.60 -8.71 -8.03
N LEU A 89 3.30 -9.09 -6.78
CA LEU A 89 1.95 -9.42 -6.33
C LEU A 89 0.99 -8.25 -6.49
N GLY A 90 1.38 -7.07 -6.01
CA GLY A 90 0.54 -5.88 -6.07
C GLY A 90 0.26 -5.44 -7.50
N ASN A 91 1.25 -5.49 -8.39
CA ASN A 91 1.04 -5.17 -9.81
C ASN A 91 0.12 -6.16 -10.52
N ASN A 92 0.17 -7.45 -10.15
CA ASN A 92 -0.76 -8.44 -10.67
C ASN A 92 -2.18 -8.17 -10.17
N MET A 93 -2.37 -7.97 -8.87
CA MET A 93 -3.69 -7.66 -8.28
C MET A 93 -4.35 -6.45 -8.94
N LYS A 94 -3.61 -5.36 -9.18
CA LYS A 94 -4.11 -4.17 -9.90
C LYS A 94 -4.70 -4.47 -11.28
N LYS A 95 -4.16 -5.47 -11.98
CA LYS A 95 -4.54 -5.79 -13.36
C LYS A 95 -5.59 -6.88 -13.48
N ILE A 96 -5.58 -7.87 -12.58
CA ILE A 96 -6.33 -9.13 -12.77
C ILE A 96 -7.41 -9.38 -11.71
N CYS A 97 -7.54 -8.50 -10.71
CA CYS A 97 -8.66 -8.58 -9.77
C CYS A 97 -9.98 -8.17 -10.46
N LEU A 98 -11.06 -8.88 -10.10
CA LEU A 98 -12.37 -8.76 -10.73
C LEU A 98 -13.06 -7.40 -10.48
N CYS A 99 -12.79 -6.76 -9.35
CA CYS A 99 -13.46 -5.53 -8.93
C CYS A 99 -12.48 -4.52 -8.34
N GLY A 100 -12.95 -3.27 -8.17
CA GLY A 100 -12.16 -2.16 -7.66
C GLY A 100 -11.54 -2.40 -6.29
N LEU A 101 -12.17 -3.17 -5.39
CA LEU A 101 -11.59 -3.50 -4.08
C LEU A 101 -10.25 -4.24 -4.24
N GLY A 102 -10.24 -5.31 -5.04
CA GLY A 102 -9.02 -6.10 -5.24
C GLY A 102 -7.94 -5.34 -6.02
N GLN A 103 -8.36 -4.49 -6.96
CA GLN A 103 -7.45 -3.63 -7.73
C GLN A 103 -6.83 -2.52 -6.87
N ALA A 104 -7.60 -1.97 -5.92
CA ALA A 104 -7.17 -0.90 -5.02
C ALA A 104 -6.38 -1.38 -3.80
N ALA A 105 -6.65 -2.60 -3.32
CA ALA A 105 -6.00 -3.17 -2.13
C ALA A 105 -4.46 -3.05 -2.07
N PRO A 106 -3.69 -3.27 -3.16
CA PRO A 106 -2.23 -3.15 -3.11
C PRO A 106 -1.73 -1.71 -3.21
N ILE A 107 -2.56 -0.72 -3.61
CA ILE A 107 -2.11 0.65 -3.91
C ILE A 107 -1.42 1.32 -2.72
N PRO A 108 -1.96 1.27 -1.48
CA PRO A 108 -1.30 1.89 -0.34
C PRO A 108 0.09 1.30 -0.09
N VAL A 109 0.25 -0.02 -0.22
CA VAL A 109 1.55 -0.69 0.00
C VAL A 109 2.57 -0.28 -1.07
N LEU A 110 2.19 -0.31 -2.34
CA LEU A 110 3.11 0.00 -3.44
C LEU A 110 3.58 1.45 -3.39
N THR A 111 2.64 2.37 -3.16
CA THR A 111 2.93 3.82 -3.11
C THR A 111 3.79 4.19 -1.92
N THR A 112 3.60 3.55 -0.75
CA THR A 112 4.44 3.84 0.40
C THR A 112 5.83 3.22 0.29
N ILE A 113 5.99 2.08 -0.37
CA ILE A 113 7.33 1.56 -0.70
C ILE A 113 8.08 2.56 -1.60
N GLU A 114 7.39 3.17 -2.57
CA GLU A 114 7.99 4.15 -3.48
C GLU A 114 8.40 5.44 -2.76
N HIS A 115 7.52 6.03 -1.97
CA HIS A 115 7.74 7.35 -1.37
C HIS A 115 8.41 7.33 0.01
N PHE A 116 8.31 6.21 0.73
CA PHE A 116 8.85 6.02 2.09
C PHE A 116 9.88 4.90 2.13
N LYS A 117 10.64 4.70 1.04
CA LYS A 117 11.61 3.61 0.89
C LYS A 117 12.55 3.44 2.11
N ASN A 118 13.00 4.54 2.71
CA ASN A 118 13.87 4.51 3.89
C ASN A 118 13.18 3.87 5.11
N ASP A 119 11.89 4.14 5.32
CA ASP A 119 11.10 3.54 6.40
C ASP A 119 10.93 2.03 6.22
N TYR A 120 11.02 1.52 4.99
CA TYR A 120 11.03 0.07 4.71
C TYR A 120 12.42 -0.54 4.89
N ILE A 121 13.47 0.10 4.37
CA ILE A 121 14.85 -0.40 4.47
C ILE A 121 15.28 -0.54 5.93
N THR A 122 14.92 0.43 6.78
CA THR A 122 15.25 0.38 8.22
C THR A 122 14.59 -0.78 8.97
N LYS A 123 13.57 -1.43 8.38
CA LYS A 123 12.91 -2.62 8.91
C LYS A 123 13.49 -3.92 8.36
N LEU A 124 14.43 -3.88 7.42
CA LEU A 124 15.08 -5.08 6.94
C LEU A 124 16.16 -5.53 7.95
N PRO A 125 16.40 -6.84 8.09
CA PRO A 125 17.49 -7.34 8.91
C PRO A 125 18.82 -6.85 8.34
N ALA A 126 19.78 -6.60 9.24
CA ALA A 126 21.14 -6.16 8.91
C ALA A 126 21.96 -7.24 8.18
#